data_AF-A0A972UWT0-F1
#
_entry.id   AF-A0A972UWT0-F1
#
_cell.length_a   1.000
_cell.length_b   1.000
_cell.length_c   1.000
_cell.angle_alpha   90.00
_cell.angle_beta   90.00
_cell.angle_gamma   90.00
#
_symmetry.space_group_name_H-M   'P 1'
#
loop_
_entity.id
_entity.type
_entity.pdbx_description
1 polymer ?
#
loop_
_entity_poly.entity_id
_entity_poly.type
_entity_poly.pdbx_seq_one_letter_code
_entity_poly.pdbx_strand_id
1 'polypeptide(L)' 'MKKDEQIIIRVSSIEKQGFERAANLSGIGLSAWARQKLRSASIKEHQEIGEKAIFLTPIKLK' A
#
# COMPACT_ATOMS: atom_id res chain seq x y z
N MET A 1 -3.35 11.23 11.50
CA MET A 1 -2.37 11.74 10.52
C MET A 1 -3.11 12.16 9.26
N LYS A 2 -2.85 13.38 8.78
CA LYS A 2 -3.31 13.82 7.46
C LYS A 2 -2.55 13.02 6.38
N LYS A 3 -3.19 12.73 5.25
CA LYS A 3 -2.62 11.97 4.13
C LYS A 3 -2.49 12.89 2.93
N ASP A 4 -1.61 13.87 3.04
CA ASP A 4 -1.36 14.96 2.08
C ASP A 4 -0.17 14.72 1.16
N GLU A 5 0.75 13.83 1.54
CA GLU A 5 1.88 13.43 0.68
C GLU A 5 1.46 12.49 -0.46
N GLN A 6 2.10 12.66 -1.62
CA GLN A 6 1.82 11.89 -2.85
C GLN A 6 3.00 10.98 -3.24
N ILE A 7 2.69 9.77 -3.70
CA ILE A 7 3.65 8.89 -4.36
C ILE A 7 3.36 8.95 -5.87
N ILE A 8 4.29 9.52 -6.63
CA ILE A 8 4.16 9.64 -8.09
C ILE A 8 4.79 8.40 -8.73
N ILE A 9 3.97 7.59 -9.40
CA ILE A 9 4.41 6.36 -10.08
C ILE A 9 3.96 6.43 -11.54
N ARG A 10 4.92 6.35 -12.47
CA ARG A 10 4.61 6.19 -13.89
C ARG A 10 4.47 4.70 -14.20
N VAL A 11 3.41 4.35 -14.92
CA VAL A 11 3.08 2.97 -15.29
C VAL A 11 2.63 2.96 -16.74
N SER A 12 2.82 1.83 -17.41
CA SER A 12 2.25 1.61 -18.74
C SER A 12 0.71 1.51 -18.68
N SER A 13 0.07 1.62 -19.84
CA SER A 13 -1.38 1.44 -19.96
C SER A 13 -1.85 0.04 -19.54
N ILE A 14 -1.05 -0.99 -19.86
CA ILE A 14 -1.34 -2.39 -19.53
C ILE A 14 -1.26 -2.61 -18.02
N GLU A 15 -0.22 -2.09 -17.36
CA GLU A 15 -0.11 -2.15 -15.90
C GLU A 15 -1.28 -1.45 -15.21
N LYS A 16 -1.63 -0.24 -15.68
CA LYS A 16 -2.75 0.51 -15.12
C LYS A 16 -4.06 -0.28 -15.19
N GLN A 17 -4.36 -0.88 -16.34
CA GLN A 17 -5.55 -1.73 -16.50
C GLN A 17 -5.52 -2.94 -15.57
N GLY A 18 -4.36 -3.59 -15.43
CA GLY A 18 -4.16 -4.70 -14.50
C GLY A 18 -4.45 -4.30 -13.04
N PHE A 19 -3.92 -3.15 -12.61
CA PHE A 19 -4.15 -2.64 -11.26
C PHE A 19 -5.60 -2.22 -11.03
N GLU A 20 -6.25 -1.59 -12.00
CA GLU A 20 -7.67 -1.24 -11.94
C GLU A 20 -8.53 -2.49 -11.82
N ARG A 21 -8.23 -3.55 -12.58
CA ARG A 21 -8.94 -4.82 -12.47
C ARG A 21 -8.75 -5.46 -11.09
N ALA A 22 -7.52 -5.47 -10.57
CA ALA A 22 -7.23 -6.03 -9.25
C ALA A 22 -7.92 -5.24 -8.11
N ALA A 23 -7.97 -3.92 -8.22
CA ALA A 23 -8.71 -3.06 -7.30
C ALA A 23 -10.22 -3.35 -7.33
N ASN A 24 -10.79 -3.48 -8.52
CA ASN A 24 -12.20 -3.83 -8.72
C ASN A 24 -12.54 -5.21 -8.12
N LEU A 25 -11.68 -6.22 -8.29
CA LEU A 25 -11.87 -7.54 -7.66
C LEU A 25 -11.86 -7.46 -6.12
N SER A 26 -11.15 -6.49 -5.57
CA SER A 26 -11.07 -6.27 -4.11
C SER A 26 -12.20 -5.37 -3.59
N GLY A 27 -13.08 -4.85 -4.46
CA GLY A 27 -14.19 -3.96 -4.08
C GLY A 27 -13.76 -2.59 -3.56
N ILE A 28 -12.53 -2.15 -3.86
CA ILE A 28 -11.98 -0.87 -3.37
C ILE A 28 -11.36 -0.06 -4.52
N GLY A 29 -11.28 1.27 -4.35
CA GLY A 29 -10.71 2.15 -5.38
C GLY A 29 -9.20 1.92 -5.58
N LEU A 30 -8.71 2.21 -6.79
CA LEU A 30 -7.30 1.98 -7.20
C LEU A 30 -6.28 2.53 -6.20
N SER A 31 -6.43 3.77 -5.74
CA SER A 31 -5.50 4.37 -4.78
C SER A 31 -5.53 3.69 -3.40
N ALA A 32 -6.69 3.20 -2.96
CA ALA A 32 -6.82 2.46 -1.72
C ALA A 32 -6.16 1.09 -1.83
N TRP A 33 -6.42 0.39 -2.95
CA TRP A 33 -5.80 -0.89 -3.27
C TRP A 33 -4.28 -0.79 -3.36
N ALA A 34 -3.76 0.17 -4.12
CA ALA A 34 -2.33 0.39 -4.27
C ALA A 34 -1.67 0.68 -2.92
N ARG A 35 -2.27 1.55 -2.11
CA ARG A 35 -1.77 1.84 -0.75
C ARG A 35 -1.74 0.58 0.13
N GLN A 36 -2.77 -0.27 0.07
CA GLN A 36 -2.80 -1.52 0.83
C GLN A 36 -1.67 -2.46 0.39
N LYS A 37 -1.46 -2.63 -0.91
CA LYS A 37 -0.39 -3.49 -1.45
C LYS A 37 1.00 -2.96 -1.11
N LEU A 38 1.24 -1.66 -1.28
CA LEU A 38 2.51 -1.02 -0.90
C LEU A 38 2.81 -1.15 0.59
N ARG A 39 1.80 -0.94 1.47
CA ARG A 39 1.97 -1.15 2.91
C ARG A 39 2.30 -2.60 3.24
N SER A 40 1.58 -3.55 2.65
CA SER A 40 1.81 -4.98 2.89
C SER A 40 3.22 -5.41 2.46
N ALA A 41 3.69 -4.95 1.30
CA ALA A 41 5.03 -5.24 0.80
C ALA A 41 6.10 -4.66 1.73
N SER A 42 5.97 -3.37 2.07
CA SER A 42 6.91 -2.69 2.97
C SER A 42 6.97 -3.34 4.36
N ILE A 43 5.84 -3.73 4.94
CA ILE A 43 5.82 -4.46 6.22
C ILE A 43 6.60 -5.77 6.11
N LYS A 44 6.36 -6.53 5.04
CA LYS A 44 7.01 -7.82 4.81
C LYS A 44 8.53 -7.66 4.70
N GLU A 45 8.99 -6.71 3.88
CA GLU A 45 10.43 -6.44 3.69
C GLU A 45 11.13 -6.04 4.99
N HIS A 46 10.51 -5.17 5.79
CA HIS A 46 11.09 -4.81 7.10
C HIS A 46 11.16 -6.02 8.03
N GLN A 47 10.12 -6.85 8.07
CA GLN A 47 10.09 -8.05 8.91
C GLN A 47 11.19 -9.06 8.51
N GLU A 48 11.47 -9.21 7.21
CA GLU A 48 12.51 -10.11 6.71
C GLU A 48 13.92 -9.73 7.16
N ILE A 49 14.17 -8.44 7.43
CA ILE A 49 15.44 -7.95 7.99
C ILE A 49 15.40 -7.73 9.52
N GLY A 50 14.33 -8.17 10.19
CA GLY A 50 14.16 -8.02 11.64
C GLY A 50 13.76 -6.61 12.10
N GLU A 51 13.37 -5.73 11.17
CA GLU A 51 12.91 -4.38 11.44
C GLU A 51 11.37 -4.28 11.46
N LYS A 52 10.86 -3.16 11.98
CA LYS A 52 9.43 -2.81 11.93
C LYS A 52 9.22 -1.65 10.99
N ALA A 53 8.23 -1.75 10.10
CA ALA A 53 7.83 -0.62 9.27
C ALA A 53 7.39 0.56 10.15
N ILE A 54 8.03 1.72 9.98
CA ILE A 54 7.89 2.92 10.83
C ILE A 54 6.43 3.39 10.97
N PHE A 55 5.61 3.15 9.94
CA PHE A 55 4.20 3.53 9.92
C PHE A 55 3.26 2.57 10.64
N LEU A 56 3.76 1.49 11.25
CA LEU A 56 3.03 0.64 12.18
C LEU A 56 3.11 1.26 13.57
N THR A 57 2.17 2.16 13.89
CA THR A 57 2.04 2.63 15.27
C THR A 57 1.63 1.44 16.14
N PRO A 58 2.33 1.14 17.25
CA PRO A 58 1.87 0.11 18.17
C PRO A 58 0.48 0.50 18.68
N ILE A 59 -0.48 -0.42 18.54
CA ILE A 59 -1.78 -0.30 19.18
C ILE A 59 -1.52 -0.28 20.68
N LYS A 60 -1.67 0.87 21.34
CA LYS A 60 -1.76 0.92 22.80
C LYS A 60 -3.09 0.26 23.17
N LEU A 61 -3.06 -1.02 23.51
CA LEU A 61 -4.16 -1.66 24.23
C LEU A 61 -4.26 -0.93 25.58
N LYS A 62 -5.38 -0.25 25.81
CA LYS A 62 -5.77 0.27 27.12
C LYS A 62 -6.37 -0.85 27.95
#